data_AF-A0A0K1PHJ3-F1
#
_entry.id   AF-A0A0K1PHJ3-F1
#
_cell.length_a   1.000
_cell.length_b   1.000
_cell.length_c   1.000
_cell.angle_alpha   90.00
_cell.angle_beta   90.00
_cell.angle_gamma   90.00
#
_symmetry.space_group_name_H-M   'P 1'
#
loop_
_entity.id
_entity.type
_entity.pdbx_description
1 polymer ?
#
loop_
_entity_poly.entity_id
_entity_poly.type
_entity_poly.pdbx_seq_one_letter_code
_entity_poly.pdbx_strand_id
1 'polypeptide(L)'
;MTHELAETLEATRAALARGDALEASHFASLAWEHCEALQASGSSIPADRVAEASALVSACIEAAQPLRDELRLELERAGASSRAHAAYAR
;
A
#
# COMPACT_ATOMS: atom_id res chain seq x y z
N MET A 1 17.20 1.50 15.26
CA MET A 1 16.79 2.23 14.05
C MET A 1 17.13 1.54 12.73
N THR A 2 18.40 1.34 12.31
CA THR A 2 18.65 0.67 11.01
C THR A 2 18.22 -0.82 10.98
N HIS A 3 18.22 -1.48 12.13
CA HIS A 3 17.71 -2.85 12.29
C HIS A 3 16.18 -2.93 12.09
N GLU A 4 15.42 -2.00 12.70
CA GLU A 4 13.96 -1.91 12.57
C GLU A 4 13.53 -1.60 11.13
N LEU A 5 14.30 -0.76 10.43
CA LEU A 5 14.09 -0.52 9.00
C LEU A 5 14.29 -1.78 8.17
N ALA A 6 15.34 -2.57 8.45
CA ALA A 6 15.56 -3.82 7.73
C ALA A 6 14.45 -4.85 7.96
N GLU A 7 13.95 -4.96 9.20
CA GLU A 7 12.84 -5.87 9.55
C GLU A 7 11.53 -5.45 8.87
N THR A 8 11.22 -4.16 8.84
CA THR A 8 10.00 -3.65 8.19
C THR A 8 10.03 -3.82 6.66
N LEU A 9 11.19 -3.64 6.03
CA LEU A 9 11.36 -3.93 4.60
C LEU A 9 11.19 -5.44 4.29
N GLU A 10 11.72 -6.32 5.15
CA GLU A 10 11.52 -7.77 5.00
C GLU A 10 10.05 -8.17 5.20
N ALA A 11 9.39 -7.62 6.23
CA ALA A 11 7.97 -7.86 6.49
C ALA A 11 7.09 -7.42 5.31
N THR A 12 7.40 -6.26 4.72
CA THR A 12 6.72 -5.77 3.50
C THR A 12 6.87 -6.77 2.36
N ARG A 13 8.10 -7.26 2.12
CA ARG A 13 8.39 -8.23 1.04
C ARG A 13 7.65 -9.55 1.27
N ALA A 14 7.61 -10.03 2.51
CA ALA A 14 6.91 -11.25 2.89
C ALA A 14 5.39 -11.11 2.71
N ALA A 15 4.81 -9.96 3.05
CA ALA A 15 3.38 -9.69 2.84
C ALA A 15 3.02 -9.63 1.35
N LEU A 16 3.83 -8.94 0.54
CA LEU A 16 3.68 -8.93 -0.92
C LEU A 16 3.76 -10.33 -1.53
N ALA A 17 4.70 -11.16 -1.06
CA ALA A 17 4.83 -12.54 -1.53
C ALA A 17 3.61 -13.41 -1.19
N ARG A 18 2.86 -13.08 -0.12
CA ARG A 18 1.59 -13.72 0.23
C ARG A 18 0.39 -13.14 -0.54
N GLY A 19 0.58 -12.05 -1.27
CA GLY A 19 -0.51 -11.32 -1.94
C GLY A 19 -1.36 -10.48 -0.98
N ASP A 20 -0.92 -10.26 0.26
CA ASP A 20 -1.63 -9.41 1.21
C ASP A 20 -1.23 -7.95 0.99
N ALA A 21 -1.91 -7.28 0.06
CA ALA A 21 -1.65 -5.90 -0.29
C ALA A 21 -1.91 -4.91 0.87
N LEU A 22 -2.80 -5.25 1.79
CA LEU A 22 -3.13 -4.38 2.93
C LEU A 22 -2.03 -4.44 3.98
N GLU A 23 -1.61 -5.64 4.35
CA GLU A 23 -0.51 -5.87 5.28
C GLU A 23 0.81 -5.33 4.70
N ALA A 24 1.06 -5.55 3.41
CA ALA A 24 2.22 -4.98 2.72
C ALA A 24 2.22 -3.45 2.75
N SER A 25 1.07 -2.82 2.52
CA SER A 25 0.94 -1.36 2.58
C SER A 25 1.24 -0.82 3.99
N HIS A 26 0.77 -1.53 5.03
CA HIS A 26 1.05 -1.16 6.41
C HIS A 26 2.55 -1.16 6.72
N PHE A 27 3.26 -2.24 6.37
CA PHE A 27 4.70 -2.32 6.62
C PHE A 27 5.51 -1.35 5.74
N ALA A 28 5.09 -1.10 4.50
CA ALA A 28 5.74 -0.12 3.63
C ALA A 28 5.65 1.30 4.21
N SER A 29 4.50 1.68 4.80
CA SER A 29 4.35 2.95 5.51
C SER A 29 5.27 3.04 6.73
N LEU A 30 5.35 1.98 7.55
CA LEU A 30 6.26 1.95 8.71
C LEU A 30 7.75 2.06 8.29
N ALA A 31 8.14 1.37 7.22
CA ALA A 31 9.50 1.47 6.67
C ALA A 31 9.80 2.91 6.20
N TRP A 32 8.83 3.60 5.62
CA TRP A 32 8.98 5.01 5.22
C TRP A 32 9.09 5.95 6.43
N GLU A 33 8.25 5.76 7.46
CA GLU A 33 8.33 6.52 8.72
C GLU A 33 9.69 6.35 9.41
N HIS A 34 10.26 5.13 9.38
CA HIS A 34 11.61 4.89 9.88
C HIS A 34 12.68 5.63 9.09
N CYS A 35 12.55 5.70 7.75
CA CYS A 35 13.43 6.53 6.93
C CYS A 35 13.32 8.01 7.30
N GLU A 36 12.10 8.55 7.45
CA GLU A 36 11.90 9.94 7.83
C GLU A 36 12.46 10.25 9.23
N ALA A 37 12.25 9.35 10.19
CA ALA A 37 12.81 9.49 11.55
C ALA A 37 14.34 9.45 11.56
N LEU A 38 14.95 8.54 10.78
CA LEU A 38 16.40 8.46 10.64
C LEU A 38 16.96 9.76 10.04
N GLN A 39 16.33 10.26 8.98
CA GLN A 39 16.74 11.49 8.33
C GLN A 39 16.60 12.70 9.27
N ALA A 40 15.50 12.79 10.02
CA ALA A 40 15.27 13.85 11.00
C ALA A 40 16.28 13.82 12.15
N SER A 41 16.78 12.64 12.52
CA SER A 41 17.84 12.49 13.53
C SER A 41 19.24 12.90 13.06
N GLY A 42 19.39 13.25 11.77
CA GLY A 42 20.70 13.52 11.15
C GLY A 42 21.51 12.25 10.86
N SER A 43 20.90 11.07 10.99
CA SER A 43 21.53 9.80 10.67
C SER A 43 21.56 9.59 9.15
N SER A 44 22.70 9.10 8.64
CA SER A 44 22.81 8.72 7.24
C SER A 44 22.07 7.41 7.00
N ILE A 45 21.14 7.42 6.05
CA ILE A 45 20.46 6.21 5.58
C ILE A 45 21.20 5.73 4.33
N PRO A 46 21.60 4.45 4.27
CA PRO A 46 22.18 3.90 3.05
C PRO A 46 21.22 4.09 1.86
N ALA A 47 21.73 4.62 0.74
CA ALA A 47 20.89 4.97 -0.42
C ALA A 47 20.15 3.76 -1.02
N ASP A 48 20.74 2.57 -0.91
CA ASP A 48 20.12 1.28 -1.26
C ASP A 48 18.85 1.01 -0.45
N ARG A 49 18.81 1.38 0.84
CA ARG A 49 17.64 1.19 1.70
C ARG A 49 16.51 2.15 1.36
N VAL A 50 16.83 3.39 1.01
CA VAL A 50 15.83 4.36 0.53
C VAL A 50 15.25 3.90 -0.81
N ALA A 51 16.09 3.43 -1.73
CA ALA A 51 15.65 2.89 -3.01
C ALA A 51 14.77 1.65 -2.83
N GLU A 52 15.14 0.75 -1.92
CA GLU A 52 14.35 -0.44 -1.56
C GLU A 52 12.99 -0.07 -0.99
N ALA A 53 12.94 0.86 -0.01
CA ALA A 53 11.68 1.34 0.57
C ALA A 53 10.77 1.94 -0.51
N SER A 54 11.31 2.78 -1.40
CA SER A 54 10.57 3.36 -2.51
C SER A 54 10.03 2.31 -3.48
N ALA A 55 10.84 1.29 -3.82
CA ALA A 55 10.42 0.22 -4.72
C ALA A 55 9.29 -0.62 -4.12
N LEU A 56 9.35 -0.91 -2.82
CA LEU A 56 8.30 -1.64 -2.11
C LEU A 56 7.00 -0.83 -2.02
N VAL A 57 7.06 0.49 -1.83
CA VAL A 57 5.86 1.35 -1.90
C VAL A 57 5.20 1.26 -3.28
N SER A 58 5.98 1.31 -4.37
CA SER A 58 5.44 1.13 -5.72
C SER A 58 4.80 -0.25 -5.90
N ALA A 59 5.44 -1.31 -5.41
CA ALA A 59 4.89 -2.66 -5.46
C ALA A 59 3.57 -2.79 -4.67
N CYS A 60 3.43 -2.13 -3.52
CA CYS A 60 2.18 -2.08 -2.76
C CYS A 60 1.06 -1.37 -3.54
N ILE A 61 1.39 -0.26 -4.23
CA ILE A 61 0.41 0.48 -5.06
C ILE A 61 -0.13 -0.39 -6.20
N GLU A 62 0.75 -1.18 -6.83
CA GLU A 62 0.41 -2.15 -7.87
C GLU A 62 -0.42 -3.31 -7.32
N ALA A 63 0.01 -3.91 -6.21
CA ALA A 63 -0.71 -5.01 -5.55
C ALA A 63 -2.13 -4.60 -5.11
N ALA A 64 -2.36 -3.33 -4.81
CA ALA A 64 -3.68 -2.80 -4.47
C ALA A 64 -4.56 -2.46 -5.70
N GLN A 65 -4.05 -2.50 -6.93
CA GLN A 65 -4.85 -2.21 -8.14
C GLN A 65 -6.10 -3.11 -8.28
N PRO A 66 -6.00 -4.45 -8.13
CA PRO A 66 -7.16 -5.32 -8.30
C PRO A 66 -8.29 -5.02 -7.31
N LEU A 67 -7.95 -4.70 -6.05
CA LEU A 67 -8.93 -4.31 -5.03
C LEU A 67 -9.63 -2.99 -5.38
N ARG A 68 -8.90 -2.02 -5.93
CA ARG A 68 -9.49 -0.76 -6.39
C ARG A 68 -10.43 -0.98 -7.58
N ASP A 69 -10.03 -1.84 -8.51
CA ASP A 69 -10.83 -2.15 -9.70
C ASP A 69 -12.11 -2.91 -9.32
N GLU A 70 -12.03 -3.86 -8.41
CA GLU A 70 -13.19 -4.58 -7.87
C GLU A 70 -14.16 -3.64 -7.15
N LEU A 71 -13.66 -2.79 -6.24
CA LEU A 71 -14.49 -1.82 -5.54
C LEU A 71 -15.18 -0.86 -6.52
N ARG A 72 -14.47 -0.43 -7.57
CA ARG A 72 -15.03 0.41 -8.61
C ARG A 72 -16.19 -0.28 -9.34
N LEU A 73 -16.01 -1.54 -9.74
CA LEU A 73 -17.04 -2.31 -10.41
C LEU A 73 -18.28 -2.48 -9.53
N GLU A 74 -18.11 -2.76 -8.25
CA GLU A 74 -19.22 -2.87 -7.30
C GLU A 74 -19.97 -1.54 -7.13
N LEU A 75 -19.26 -0.41 -7.07
CA LEU A 75 -19.89 0.92 -7.02
C LEU A 75 -20.67 1.23 -8.30
N GLU A 76 -20.14 0.88 -9.47
CA GLU A 76 -20.82 1.05 -10.76
C GLU A 76 -22.10 0.22 -10.82
N ARG A 77 -22.06 -1.03 -10.33
CA ARG A 77 -23.23 -1.93 -10.21
C ARG A 77 -24.27 -1.38 -9.25
N ALA A 78 -23.86 -0.95 -8.06
CA ALA A 78 -24.77 -0.37 -7.06
C ALA A 78 -25.44 0.91 -7.61
N GLY A 79 -24.67 1.77 -8.28
CA GLY A 79 -25.19 2.98 -8.93
C GLY A 79 -26.18 2.66 -10.06
N ALA A 80 -25.90 1.65 -10.88
CA ALA A 80 -26.81 1.20 -11.93
C ALA A 80 -28.13 0.64 -11.35
N SER A 81 -28.04 -0.15 -10.29
CA SER A 81 -29.20 -0.69 -9.56
C SER A 81 -30.06 0.43 -8.97
N SER A 82 -29.45 1.42 -8.33
CA SER A 82 -30.15 2.58 -7.77
C SER A 82 -30.90 3.38 -8.83
N ARG A 83 -30.27 3.64 -9.99
CA ARG A 83 -30.93 4.32 -11.13
C ARG A 83 -32.10 3.51 -11.69
N ALA A 84 -31.99 2.19 -11.78
CA ALA A 84 -33.07 1.33 -12.24
C ALA A 84 -34.28 1.38 -11.30
N HIS A 85 -34.07 1.30 -9.98
CA HIS A 85 -35.15 1.42 -8.99
C HIS A 85 -35.86 2.78 -9.07
N ALA A 86 -35.11 3.88 -9.23
CA ALA A 86 -35.68 5.21 -9.38
C ALA A 86 -36.49 5.39 -10.69
N ALA A 87 -36.16 4.62 -11.74
CA ALA A 87 -36.89 4.64 -13.01
C ALA A 87 -38.20 3.81 -12.94
N TYR A 88 -38.19 2.68 -12.21
CA TYR A 88 -39.39 1.85 -12.00
C TYR A 88 -40.41 2.46 -11.04
N ALA A 89 -39.99 3.38 -10.16
CA ALA A 89 -40.88 4.06 -9.21
C ALA A 89 -41.60 5.29 -9.78
N ARG A 90 -41.52 5.53 -11.11
CA ARG A 90 -42.26 6.58 -11.84
C ARG A 90 -43.37 5.96 -12.67
#